data_AF-A0A956F1R7-F1
#
_entry.id   AF-A0A956F1R7-F1
#
_cell.length_a   1.000
_cell.length_b   1.000
_cell.length_c   1.000
_cell.angle_alpha   90.00
_cell.angle_beta   90.00
_cell.angle_gamma   90.00
#
_symmetry.space_group_name_H-M   'P 1'
#
loop_
_entity.id
_entity.type
_entity.pdbx_description
1 polymer ?
#
loop_
_entity_poly.entity_id
_entity_poly.type
_entity_poly.pdbx_seq_one_letter_code
_entity_poly.pdbx_strand_id
1 'polypeptide(L)'
;VYRRDSIDRLHTGEPHQLDVWRVSQDALTRSELSDLVGLVVSTLLPGREYRCIPAEHPYTEHGLQADVRVEDEWVEVLECGLALPALLLESGLEGYTGLALGLGLDRCLMLRKAIDDIRLLRSREPRVERQMLDLAEYRPVSPMPAVRRDLSLVLDADTDAEQLGGLVREALGSESALVESVELLTLTPYSELHENARRRLGLSTEQANGLVRITLRAADRSLTHTECHGLRNAIYLALHRGPKLELIE
;
A
#
# COMPACT_ATOMS: atom_id res chain seq x y z
N VAL A 1 -5.04 4.59 -9.68
CA VAL A 1 -4.17 3.60 -10.37
C VAL A 1 -4.43 2.22 -9.81
N TYR A 2 -4.00 1.16 -10.50
CA TYR A 2 -4.07 -0.21 -10.02
C TYR A 2 -2.65 -0.77 -9.88
N ARG A 3 -2.32 -1.35 -8.74
CA ARG A 3 -1.01 -1.95 -8.48
C ARG A 3 -1.11 -3.19 -7.61
N ARG A 4 -0.13 -4.08 -7.73
CA ARG A 4 0.10 -5.09 -6.70
C ARG A 4 0.66 -4.39 -5.47
N ASP A 5 0.18 -4.76 -4.31
CA ASP A 5 0.56 -4.12 -3.06
C ASP A 5 0.21 -5.07 -1.90
N SER A 6 0.85 -4.83 -0.77
CA SER A 6 0.55 -5.51 0.48
C SER A 6 -0.89 -5.24 0.96
N ILE A 7 -1.35 -6.08 1.89
CA ILE A 7 -2.60 -5.82 2.63
C ILE A 7 -2.19 -5.40 4.04
N ASP A 8 -2.26 -4.10 4.30
CA ASP A 8 -2.08 -3.51 5.63
C ASP A 8 -2.91 -2.23 5.77
N ARG A 9 -2.65 -1.46 6.84
CA ARG A 9 -3.39 -0.24 7.18
C ARG A 9 -3.08 0.95 6.26
N LEU A 10 -1.97 0.92 5.51
CA LEU A 10 -1.45 2.03 4.72
C LEU A 10 -1.48 1.75 3.21
N HIS A 11 -1.66 0.48 2.82
CA HIS A 11 -1.55 0.02 1.44
C HIS A 11 -2.88 -0.46 0.86
N THR A 12 -3.06 -0.16 -0.42
CA THR A 12 -4.21 -0.59 -1.20
C THR A 12 -3.77 -0.86 -2.62
N GLY A 13 -4.37 -1.86 -3.27
CA GLY A 13 -4.11 -2.14 -4.68
C GLY A 13 -4.71 -1.09 -5.63
N GLU A 14 -5.55 -0.19 -5.11
CA GLU A 14 -6.30 0.78 -5.91
C GLU A 14 -6.21 2.21 -5.34
N PRO A 15 -5.01 2.80 -5.18
CA PRO A 15 -4.90 4.15 -4.67
C PRO A 15 -5.27 5.18 -5.74
N HIS A 16 -5.77 6.32 -5.31
CA HIS A 16 -6.00 7.50 -6.15
C HIS A 16 -4.73 8.32 -6.17
N GLN A 17 -4.29 8.65 -7.37
CA GLN A 17 -3.16 9.54 -7.60
C GLN A 17 -3.63 10.76 -8.37
N LEU A 18 -2.93 11.87 -8.18
CA LEU A 18 -3.06 13.08 -8.98
C LEU A 18 -1.71 13.39 -9.61
N ASP A 19 -1.69 13.55 -10.93
CA ASP A 19 -0.53 14.04 -11.66
C ASP A 19 -0.70 15.53 -11.95
N VAL A 20 0.35 16.29 -11.69
CA VAL A 20 0.42 17.73 -11.95
C VAL A 20 1.57 17.99 -12.91
N TRP A 21 1.24 18.56 -14.06
CA TRP A 21 2.21 18.93 -15.09
C TRP A 21 2.14 20.42 -15.35
N ARG A 22 3.29 21.10 -15.24
CA ARG A 22 3.45 22.48 -15.71
C ARG A 22 4.37 22.44 -16.92
N VAL A 23 3.84 22.77 -18.09
CA VAL A 23 4.57 22.73 -19.37
C VAL A 23 4.67 24.14 -19.92
N SER A 24 5.86 24.54 -20.38
CA SER A 24 6.15 25.89 -20.86
C SER A 24 7.17 25.88 -21.99
N GLN A 25 7.11 26.86 -22.90
CA GLN A 25 8.19 27.11 -23.86
C GLN A 25 9.37 27.83 -23.21
N ASP A 26 9.12 28.55 -22.11
CA ASP A 26 10.19 29.07 -21.28
C ASP A 26 10.85 27.93 -20.50
N ALA A 27 12.15 28.07 -20.24
CA ALA A 27 12.91 27.06 -19.50
C ALA A 27 12.47 27.03 -18.02
N LEU A 28 11.90 25.89 -17.59
CA LEU A 28 11.54 25.63 -16.21
C LEU A 28 12.74 25.11 -15.42
N THR A 29 12.89 25.60 -14.18
CA THR A 29 14.09 25.34 -13.35
C THR A 29 13.81 24.48 -12.12
N ARG A 30 14.87 23.97 -11.49
CA ARG A 30 14.80 23.30 -10.17
C ARG A 30 14.22 24.20 -9.07
N SER A 31 14.42 25.52 -9.17
CA SER A 31 13.83 26.47 -8.22
C SER A 31 12.31 26.44 -8.34
N GLU A 32 11.79 26.52 -9.56
CA GLU A 32 10.34 26.46 -9.80
C GLU A 32 9.74 25.10 -9.44
N LEU A 33 10.49 24.00 -9.60
CA LEU A 33 10.08 22.70 -9.07
C LEU A 33 9.94 22.74 -7.55
N SER A 34 10.91 23.34 -6.85
CA SER A 34 10.90 23.46 -5.39
C SER A 34 9.74 24.32 -4.91
N ASP A 35 9.46 25.42 -5.61
CA ASP A 35 8.32 26.31 -5.33
C ASP A 35 6.99 25.57 -5.54
N LEU A 36 6.87 24.78 -6.62
CA LEU A 36 5.68 23.96 -6.89
C LEU A 36 5.45 22.91 -5.79
N VAL A 37 6.50 22.20 -5.37
CA VAL A 37 6.42 21.23 -4.27
C VAL A 37 5.98 21.91 -2.99
N GLY A 38 6.59 23.04 -2.62
CA GLY A 38 6.22 23.81 -1.42
C GLY A 38 4.78 24.27 -1.45
N LEU A 39 4.29 24.74 -2.61
CA LEU A 39 2.89 25.12 -2.79
C LEU A 39 1.93 23.92 -2.61
N VAL A 40 2.23 22.79 -3.23
CA VAL A 40 1.39 21.57 -3.15
C VAL A 40 1.36 21.05 -1.71
N VAL A 41 2.52 20.88 -1.06
CA VAL A 41 2.60 20.38 0.31
C VAL A 41 1.89 21.30 1.30
N SER A 42 2.14 22.62 1.23
CA SER A 42 1.50 23.59 2.13
C SER A 42 -0.01 23.70 1.92
N THR A 43 -0.50 23.45 0.69
CA THR A 43 -1.94 23.43 0.38
C THR A 43 -2.61 22.18 0.95
N LEU A 44 -2.02 21.00 0.74
CA LEU A 44 -2.61 19.72 1.13
C LEU A 44 -2.43 19.41 2.61
N LEU A 45 -1.28 19.79 3.18
CA LEU A 45 -0.82 19.42 4.51
C LEU A 45 -0.29 20.67 5.26
N PRO A 46 -1.14 21.67 5.49
CA PRO A 46 -0.71 22.94 6.05
C PRO A 46 -0.12 22.78 7.44
N GLY A 47 1.01 23.46 7.66
CA GLY A 47 1.73 23.46 8.94
C GLY A 47 2.60 22.21 9.19
N ARG A 48 2.66 21.27 8.24
CA ARG A 48 3.56 20.11 8.34
C ARG A 48 4.96 20.45 7.86
N GLU A 49 5.95 19.95 8.59
CA GLU A 49 7.34 19.95 8.14
C GLU A 49 7.50 18.96 6.97
N TYR A 50 8.25 19.36 5.95
CA TYR A 50 8.57 18.48 4.82
C TYR A 50 10.05 18.62 4.44
N ARG A 51 10.57 17.57 3.79
CA ARG A 51 11.90 17.56 3.18
C ARG A 51 11.81 17.00 1.78
N CYS A 52 12.76 17.37 0.92
CA CYS A 52 12.95 16.75 -0.38
C CYS A 52 14.27 15.99 -0.40
N ILE A 53 14.26 14.77 -0.94
CA ILE A 53 15.46 13.96 -1.16
C ILE A 53 15.59 13.61 -2.65
N PRO A 54 16.81 13.47 -3.20
CA PRO A 54 16.98 13.01 -4.58
C PRO A 54 16.35 11.63 -4.80
N ALA A 55 15.66 11.47 -5.92
CA ALA A 55 15.08 10.20 -6.37
C ALA A 55 15.25 10.07 -7.89
N GLU A 56 15.42 8.84 -8.37
CA GLU A 56 15.57 8.55 -9.80
C GLU A 56 14.25 8.01 -10.35
N HIS A 57 13.73 8.67 -11.39
CA HIS A 57 12.50 8.27 -12.07
C HIS A 57 12.76 8.14 -13.57
N PRO A 58 12.19 7.15 -14.25
CA PRO A 58 12.46 6.92 -15.68
C PRO A 58 11.86 8.00 -16.60
N TYR A 59 11.05 8.93 -16.07
CA TYR A 59 10.32 9.96 -16.82
C TYR A 59 10.71 11.41 -16.45
N THR A 60 11.65 11.60 -15.51
CA THR A 60 12.13 12.95 -15.12
C THR A 60 13.65 13.03 -14.99
N GLU A 61 14.21 14.21 -15.25
CA GLU A 61 15.53 14.60 -14.80
C GLU A 61 15.43 15.27 -13.42
N HIS A 62 16.49 15.12 -12.63
CA HIS A 62 16.62 15.80 -11.34
C HIS A 62 15.47 15.49 -10.38
N GLY A 63 15.04 14.23 -10.38
CA GLY A 63 13.92 13.75 -9.59
C GLY A 63 14.13 13.98 -8.09
N LEU A 64 13.01 14.24 -7.42
CA LEU A 64 12.90 14.47 -5.99
C LEU A 64 11.72 13.67 -5.46
N GLN A 65 11.89 13.13 -4.27
CA GLN A 65 10.80 12.64 -3.42
C GLN A 65 10.57 13.67 -2.32
N ALA A 66 9.32 14.02 -2.03
CA ALA A 66 9.00 14.85 -0.87
C ALA A 66 8.34 14.02 0.24
N ASP A 67 8.94 14.09 1.42
CA ASP A 67 8.47 13.44 2.64
C ASP A 67 7.91 14.48 3.58
N VAL A 68 6.85 14.11 4.29
CA VAL A 68 6.25 14.92 5.36
C VAL A 68 6.50 14.26 6.71
N ARG A 69 6.81 15.06 7.72
CA ARG A 69 7.03 14.57 9.08
C ARG A 69 5.71 14.23 9.77
N VAL A 70 5.64 13.01 10.30
CA VAL A 70 4.53 12.50 11.09
C VAL A 70 5.13 11.89 12.35
N GLU A 71 4.90 12.54 13.49
CA GLU A 71 5.59 12.18 14.74
C GLU A 71 7.10 12.17 14.52
N ASP A 72 7.77 11.03 14.72
CA ASP A 72 9.21 10.88 14.52
C ASP A 72 9.58 10.28 13.15
N GLU A 73 8.59 9.95 12.31
CA GLU A 73 8.77 9.27 11.03
C GLU A 73 8.61 10.22 9.83
N TRP A 74 9.30 9.90 8.73
CA TRP A 74 9.16 10.60 7.46
C TRP A 74 8.30 9.76 6.51
N VAL A 75 7.20 10.33 6.05
CA VAL A 75 6.26 9.65 5.16
C VAL A 75 6.30 10.31 3.79
N GLU A 76 6.65 9.54 2.77
CA GLU A 76 6.61 9.95 1.38
C GLU A 76 5.17 10.30 0.96
N VAL A 77 4.98 11.49 0.36
CA VAL A 77 3.67 11.96 -0.12
C VAL A 77 3.60 12.23 -1.62
N LEU A 78 4.73 12.55 -2.26
CA LEU A 78 4.82 12.83 -3.68
C LEU A 78 6.22 12.61 -4.23
N GLU A 79 6.28 12.39 -5.54
CA GLU A 79 7.50 12.36 -6.34
C GLU A 79 7.38 13.41 -7.45
N CYS A 80 8.50 14.03 -7.83
CA CYS A 80 8.50 15.07 -8.86
C CYS A 80 9.86 15.22 -9.53
N GLY A 81 9.90 15.96 -10.64
CA GLY A 81 11.14 16.26 -11.37
C GLY A 81 10.91 17.18 -12.55
N LEU A 82 12.00 17.52 -13.25
CA LEU A 82 11.90 18.15 -14.56
C LEU A 82 11.52 17.05 -15.57
N ALA A 83 10.48 17.26 -16.37
CA ALA A 83 10.06 16.28 -17.36
C ALA A 83 11.19 16.02 -18.36
N LEU A 84 11.44 14.74 -18.69
CA LEU A 84 12.47 14.38 -19.66
C LEU A 84 12.21 15.06 -21.01
N PRO A 85 13.21 15.76 -21.61
CA PRO A 85 13.03 16.41 -22.90
C PRO A 85 12.59 15.45 -24.02
N ALA A 86 13.11 14.21 -24.01
CA ALA A 86 12.73 13.17 -24.96
C ALA A 86 11.23 12.81 -24.85
N LEU A 87 10.68 12.72 -23.63
CA LEU A 87 9.27 12.43 -23.40
C LEU A 87 8.36 13.54 -23.94
N LEU A 88 8.75 14.81 -23.74
CA LEU A 88 8.01 15.96 -24.28
C LEU A 88 8.05 15.96 -25.81
N LEU A 89 9.22 15.70 -26.40
CA LEU A 89 9.38 15.61 -27.85
C LEU A 89 8.50 14.51 -28.47
N GLU A 90 8.54 13.29 -27.90
CA GLU A 90 7.70 12.16 -28.33
C GLU A 90 6.19 12.45 -28.17
N SER A 91 5.84 13.35 -27.26
CA SER A 91 4.46 13.83 -27.04
C SER A 91 4.06 14.99 -27.96
N GLY A 92 4.91 15.39 -28.93
CA GLY A 92 4.65 16.49 -29.85
C GLY A 92 4.88 17.89 -29.27
N LEU A 93 5.59 18.00 -28.14
CA LEU A 93 5.88 19.23 -27.43
C LEU A 93 7.33 19.67 -27.68
N GLU A 94 7.71 19.77 -28.95
CA GLU A 94 9.04 20.24 -29.35
C GLU A 94 9.29 21.68 -28.87
N GLY A 95 10.45 21.92 -28.24
CA GLY A 95 10.82 23.23 -27.69
C GLY A 95 10.14 23.58 -26.37
N TYR A 96 9.43 22.65 -25.74
CA TYR A 96 8.88 22.84 -24.39
C TYR A 96 9.77 22.22 -23.32
N THR A 97 9.66 22.76 -22.11
CA THR A 97 10.15 22.17 -20.86
C THR A 97 8.97 21.89 -19.93
N GLY A 98 9.17 21.04 -18.93
CA GLY A 98 8.11 20.62 -18.04
C GLY A 98 8.57 20.38 -16.62
N LEU A 99 7.68 20.63 -15.66
CA LEU A 99 7.73 20.08 -14.32
C LEU A 99 6.65 19.00 -14.22
N ALA A 100 6.99 17.84 -13.68
CA ALA A 100 6.07 16.74 -13.45
C ALA A 100 6.08 16.38 -11.97
N LEU A 101 4.90 16.14 -11.41
CA LEU A 101 4.70 15.74 -10.02
C LEU A 101 3.57 14.73 -9.95
N GLY A 102 3.76 13.63 -9.24
CA GLY A 102 2.73 12.65 -8.91
C GLY A 102 2.56 12.52 -7.40
N LEU A 103 1.32 12.55 -6.91
CA LEU A 103 1.04 12.44 -5.48
C LEU A 103 -0.06 11.43 -5.16
N GLY A 104 0.07 10.76 -4.01
CA GLY A 104 -0.95 9.85 -3.48
C GLY A 104 -2.06 10.60 -2.75
N LEU A 105 -3.25 10.69 -3.34
CA LEU A 105 -4.38 11.41 -2.74
C LEU A 105 -4.89 10.74 -1.47
N ASP A 106 -5.00 9.39 -1.46
CA ASP A 106 -5.41 8.64 -0.26
C ASP A 106 -4.46 8.93 0.92
N ARG A 107 -3.15 8.90 0.67
CA ARG A 107 -2.13 9.17 1.69
C ARG A 107 -2.18 10.61 2.18
N CYS A 108 -2.29 11.59 1.28
CA CYS A 108 -2.43 12.99 1.66
C CYS A 108 -3.69 13.21 2.51
N LEU A 109 -4.82 12.60 2.15
CA LEU A 109 -6.07 12.71 2.91
C LEU A 109 -5.94 12.06 4.30
N MET A 110 -5.30 10.89 4.37
CA MET A 110 -5.03 10.22 5.66
C MET A 110 -4.20 11.09 6.59
N LEU A 111 -3.11 11.66 6.09
CA LEU A 111 -2.25 12.57 6.87
C LEU A 111 -2.98 13.86 7.26
N ARG A 112 -3.79 14.42 6.36
CA ARG A 112 -4.56 15.64 6.58
C ARG A 112 -5.60 15.47 7.68
N LYS A 113 -6.26 14.30 7.73
CA LYS A 113 -7.35 14.01 8.66
C LYS A 113 -6.92 13.13 9.85
N ALA A 114 -5.64 12.76 9.97
CA ALA A 114 -5.16 11.80 10.97
C ALA A 114 -5.89 10.45 10.94
N ILE A 115 -6.16 9.94 9.74
CA ILE A 115 -6.75 8.61 9.52
C ILE A 115 -5.61 7.58 9.52
N ASP A 116 -5.74 6.54 10.33
CA ASP A 116 -4.71 5.53 10.59
C ASP A 116 -4.93 4.21 9.84
N ASP A 117 -5.99 4.15 9.02
CA ASP A 117 -6.38 2.97 8.24
C ASP A 117 -7.01 3.38 6.90
N ILE A 118 -6.34 3.04 5.80
CA ILE A 118 -6.75 3.39 4.44
C ILE A 118 -8.13 2.82 4.06
N ARG A 119 -8.56 1.74 4.72
CA ARG A 119 -9.87 1.11 4.48
C ARG A 119 -11.00 2.04 4.91
N LEU A 120 -10.77 2.96 5.86
CA LEU A 120 -11.76 3.95 6.29
C LEU A 120 -12.15 4.90 5.15
N LEU A 121 -11.26 5.17 4.19
CA LEU A 121 -11.57 6.02 3.03
C LEU A 121 -12.62 5.42 2.11
N ARG A 122 -12.84 4.10 2.19
CA ARG A 122 -13.81 3.34 1.38
C ARG A 122 -14.93 2.73 2.24
N SER A 123 -14.97 3.06 3.54
CA SER A 123 -15.95 2.52 4.47
C SER A 123 -17.35 3.03 4.14
N ARG A 124 -18.33 2.11 4.19
CA ARG A 124 -19.77 2.42 4.06
C ARG A 124 -20.45 2.63 5.41
N GLU A 125 -19.66 2.66 6.48
CA GLU A 125 -20.19 2.90 7.81
C GLU A 125 -20.66 4.37 7.91
N PRO A 126 -21.94 4.66 8.27
CA PRO A 126 -22.49 6.01 8.17
C PRO A 126 -21.81 7.09 9.03
N ARG A 127 -21.25 6.73 10.20
CA ARG A 127 -20.46 7.65 11.05
C ARG A 127 -19.09 7.95 10.44
N VAL A 128 -18.51 7.03 9.66
CA VAL A 128 -17.29 7.27 8.88
C VAL A 128 -17.59 8.13 7.66
N GLU A 129 -18.59 7.74 6.84
CA GLU A 129 -18.92 8.47 5.60
C GLU A 129 -19.24 9.94 5.83
N ARG A 130 -20.00 10.27 6.89
CA ARG A 130 -20.34 11.66 7.23
C ARG A 130 -19.11 12.54 7.51
N GLN A 131 -17.99 11.95 7.93
CA GLN A 131 -16.77 12.68 8.22
C GLN A 131 -15.89 12.89 6.97
N MET A 132 -16.25 12.30 5.82
CA MET A 132 -15.50 12.43 4.56
C MET A 132 -15.99 13.58 3.68
N LEU A 133 -16.94 14.38 4.15
CA LEU A 133 -17.53 15.51 3.43
C LEU A 133 -16.73 16.81 3.59
N ASP A 134 -15.70 16.82 4.44
CA ASP A 134 -14.82 17.95 4.68
C ASP A 134 -13.39 17.48 5.02
N LEU A 135 -12.50 18.44 5.31
CA LEU A 135 -11.11 18.20 5.69
C LEU A 135 -10.86 18.32 7.20
N ALA A 136 -11.92 18.31 8.04
CA ALA A 136 -11.74 18.30 9.49
C ALA A 136 -11.03 17.01 9.94
N GLU A 137 -10.33 17.06 11.07
CA GLU A 137 -9.68 15.88 11.63
C GLU A 137 -10.69 14.77 11.90
N TYR A 138 -10.30 13.54 11.57
CA TYR A 138 -11.14 12.35 11.73
C TYR A 138 -11.33 12.03 13.20
N ARG A 139 -12.58 11.79 13.60
CA ARG A 139 -12.94 11.32 14.95
C ARG A 139 -13.10 9.81 14.90
N PRO A 140 -12.24 9.06 15.62
CA PRO A 140 -12.29 7.61 15.60
C PRO A 140 -13.67 7.07 15.98
N VAL A 141 -14.19 6.17 15.15
CA VAL A 141 -15.36 5.35 15.49
C VAL A 141 -14.88 4.07 16.17
N SER A 142 -15.69 3.50 17.07
CA SER A 142 -15.35 2.21 17.70
C SER A 142 -15.07 1.17 16.61
N PRO A 143 -13.87 0.55 16.59
CA PRO A 143 -13.56 -0.47 15.62
C PRO A 143 -14.35 -1.75 15.92
N MET A 144 -14.60 -2.55 14.88
CA MET A 144 -15.17 -3.88 15.05
C MET A 144 -14.12 -4.84 15.64
N PRO A 145 -14.52 -5.89 16.37
CA PRO A 145 -13.58 -6.88 16.87
C PRO A 145 -12.75 -7.51 15.74
N ALA A 146 -11.43 -7.62 15.93
CA ALA A 146 -10.56 -8.34 15.01
C ALA A 146 -10.43 -9.81 15.39
N VAL A 147 -10.28 -10.65 14.37
CA VAL A 147 -9.92 -12.05 14.52
C VAL A 147 -8.55 -12.27 13.89
N ARG A 148 -7.56 -12.68 14.69
CA ARG A 148 -6.21 -12.97 14.22
C ARG A 148 -5.98 -14.47 14.07
N ARG A 149 -5.28 -14.88 13.02
CA ARG A 149 -4.89 -16.27 12.78
C ARG A 149 -3.46 -16.30 12.26
N ASP A 150 -2.65 -17.19 12.83
CA ASP A 150 -1.31 -17.47 12.34
C ASP A 150 -1.36 -18.75 11.50
N LEU A 151 -0.79 -18.68 10.30
CA LEU A 151 -0.78 -19.75 9.32
C LEU A 151 0.67 -20.18 9.06
N SER A 152 0.94 -21.47 9.23
CA SER A 152 2.18 -22.08 8.75
C SER A 152 1.95 -22.53 7.31
N LEU A 153 2.62 -21.88 6.36
CA LEU A 153 2.42 -22.10 4.93
C LEU A 153 3.72 -22.59 4.29
N VAL A 154 3.59 -23.47 3.30
CA VAL A 154 4.68 -23.73 2.35
C VAL A 154 4.54 -22.67 1.27
N LEU A 155 5.57 -21.85 1.08
CA LEU A 155 5.64 -20.74 0.12
C LEU A 155 6.86 -20.92 -0.77
N ASP A 156 6.94 -20.15 -1.86
CA ASP A 156 8.16 -20.03 -2.65
C ASP A 156 9.20 -19.23 -1.85
N ALA A 157 10.49 -19.57 -1.98
CA ALA A 157 11.54 -19.03 -1.12
C ALA A 157 11.78 -17.51 -1.26
N ASP A 158 11.29 -16.90 -2.34
CA ASP A 158 11.36 -15.47 -2.66
C ASP A 158 10.03 -14.73 -2.44
N THR A 159 9.05 -15.37 -1.78
CA THR A 159 7.74 -14.75 -1.52
C THR A 159 7.87 -13.53 -0.58
N ASP A 160 7.32 -12.40 -1.00
CA ASP A 160 7.23 -11.16 -0.24
C ASP A 160 5.77 -10.78 0.11
N ALA A 161 5.59 -9.70 0.88
CA ALA A 161 4.28 -9.24 1.34
C ALA A 161 3.37 -8.72 0.20
N GLU A 162 3.93 -8.15 -0.88
CA GLU A 162 3.15 -7.67 -2.02
C GLU A 162 2.56 -8.83 -2.82
N GLN A 163 3.37 -9.89 -3.01
CA GLN A 163 2.93 -11.12 -3.65
C GLN A 163 1.81 -11.79 -2.85
N LEU A 164 1.97 -11.91 -1.52
CA LEU A 164 0.92 -12.43 -0.64
C LEU A 164 -0.36 -11.58 -0.72
N GLY A 165 -0.23 -10.26 -0.67
CA GLY A 165 -1.36 -9.34 -0.78
C GLY A 165 -2.10 -9.48 -2.11
N GLY A 166 -1.36 -9.57 -3.22
CA GLY A 166 -1.93 -9.80 -4.55
C GLY A 166 -2.72 -11.10 -4.65
N LEU A 167 -2.13 -12.22 -4.20
CA LEU A 167 -2.79 -13.53 -4.22
C LEU A 167 -4.06 -13.56 -3.36
N VAL A 168 -4.04 -12.92 -2.19
CA VAL A 168 -5.22 -12.84 -1.32
C VAL A 168 -6.32 -11.99 -1.95
N ARG A 169 -5.98 -10.84 -2.55
CA ARG A 169 -6.96 -9.99 -3.24
C ARG A 169 -7.60 -10.72 -4.43
N GLU A 170 -6.80 -11.44 -5.21
CA GLU A 170 -7.30 -12.25 -6.33
C GLU A 170 -8.25 -13.35 -5.85
N ALA A 171 -7.89 -14.09 -4.80
CA ALA A 171 -8.69 -15.19 -4.30
C ALA A 171 -10.01 -14.74 -3.65
N LEU A 172 -10.02 -13.60 -2.95
CA LEU A 172 -11.18 -13.12 -2.20
C LEU A 172 -12.05 -12.12 -2.97
N GLY A 173 -11.53 -11.48 -4.02
CA GLY A 173 -12.24 -10.42 -4.74
C GLY A 173 -12.72 -9.31 -3.80
N SER A 174 -14.02 -9.04 -3.79
CA SER A 174 -14.65 -8.03 -2.93
C SER A 174 -14.55 -8.35 -1.44
N GLU A 175 -14.41 -9.62 -1.06
CA GLU A 175 -14.26 -10.03 0.35
C GLU A 175 -12.88 -9.68 0.91
N SER A 176 -11.92 -9.31 0.07
CA SER A 176 -10.60 -8.81 0.53
C SER A 176 -10.73 -7.57 1.42
N ALA A 177 -11.82 -6.80 1.32
CA ALA A 177 -12.13 -5.68 2.21
C ALA A 177 -12.34 -6.11 3.68
N LEU A 178 -12.58 -7.39 3.95
CA LEU A 178 -12.72 -7.96 5.30
C LEU A 178 -11.37 -8.34 5.92
N VAL A 179 -10.28 -8.29 5.14
CA VAL A 179 -8.91 -8.54 5.59
C VAL A 179 -8.28 -7.21 5.96
N GLU A 180 -7.86 -7.08 7.22
CA GLU A 180 -7.16 -5.91 7.74
C GLU A 180 -5.66 -5.96 7.45
N SER A 181 -5.05 -7.13 7.63
CA SER A 181 -3.63 -7.31 7.36
C SER A 181 -3.30 -8.73 6.93
N VAL A 182 -2.25 -8.84 6.11
CA VAL A 182 -1.54 -10.09 5.79
C VAL A 182 -0.06 -9.82 6.01
N GLU A 183 0.49 -10.37 7.09
CA GLU A 183 1.85 -10.09 7.56
C GLU A 183 2.70 -11.35 7.45
N LEU A 184 3.77 -11.30 6.65
CA LEU A 184 4.80 -12.34 6.64
C LEU A 184 5.73 -12.13 7.83
N LEU A 185 5.55 -12.92 8.89
CA LEU A 185 6.32 -12.79 10.14
C LEU A 185 7.71 -13.41 10.02
N THR A 186 7.79 -14.59 9.42
CA THR A 186 9.06 -15.27 9.15
C THR A 186 8.96 -16.07 7.86
N LEU A 187 10.07 -16.16 7.13
CA LEU A 187 10.23 -17.04 5.99
C LEU A 187 11.50 -17.87 6.22
N THR A 188 11.35 -19.15 6.50
CA THR A 188 12.49 -20.04 6.79
C THR A 188 12.74 -20.95 5.59
N PRO A 189 13.83 -20.76 4.85
CA PRO A 189 14.15 -21.57 3.67
C PRO A 189 14.30 -23.05 3.98
N TYR A 190 14.10 -23.90 2.98
CA TYR A 190 14.30 -25.36 3.10
C TYR A 190 15.62 -25.71 3.80
N SER A 191 16.72 -25.08 3.38
CA SER A 191 18.08 -25.31 3.89
C SER A 191 18.23 -25.09 5.40
N GLU A 192 17.42 -24.23 6.00
CA GLU A 192 17.47 -23.87 7.42
C GLU A 192 16.47 -24.66 8.27
N LEU A 193 15.51 -25.35 7.65
CA LEU A 193 14.53 -26.15 8.36
C LEU A 193 15.11 -27.46 8.90
N HIS A 194 14.71 -27.86 10.11
CA HIS A 194 14.98 -29.20 10.63
C HIS A 194 14.34 -30.30 9.75
N GLU A 195 15.00 -31.46 9.64
CA GLU A 195 14.55 -32.60 8.82
C GLU A 195 13.11 -33.04 9.13
N ASN A 196 12.70 -33.01 10.40
CA ASN A 196 11.32 -33.33 10.80
C ASN A 196 10.30 -32.33 10.25
N ALA A 197 10.64 -31.04 10.21
CA ALA A 197 9.77 -30.01 9.64
C ALA A 197 9.66 -30.19 8.12
N ARG A 198 10.79 -30.43 7.43
CA ARG A 198 10.83 -30.73 5.99
C ARG A 198 9.92 -31.89 5.61
N ARG A 199 10.02 -33.01 6.35
CA ARG A 199 9.20 -34.21 6.12
C ARG A 199 7.72 -33.99 6.45
N ARG A 200 7.42 -33.25 7.52
CA ARG A 200 6.04 -32.96 7.93
C ARG A 200 5.34 -32.11 6.87
N LEU A 201 5.98 -31.04 6.44
CA LEU A 201 5.43 -30.04 5.51
C LEU A 201 5.53 -30.47 4.04
N GLY A 202 6.51 -31.33 3.69
CA GLY A 202 6.70 -31.83 2.33
C GLY A 202 7.27 -30.78 1.36
N LEU A 203 8.16 -29.92 1.83
CA LEU A 203 8.77 -28.86 1.01
C LEU A 203 9.78 -29.42 -0.02
N SER A 204 9.89 -28.74 -1.17
CA SER A 204 11.03 -28.83 -2.07
C SER A 204 12.17 -27.86 -1.68
N THR A 205 13.32 -27.94 -2.34
CA THR A 205 14.49 -27.08 -2.06
C THR A 205 14.26 -25.60 -2.37
N GLU A 206 13.35 -25.30 -3.30
CA GLU A 206 12.99 -23.93 -3.72
C GLU A 206 11.88 -23.33 -2.84
N GLN A 207 11.42 -24.06 -1.83
CA GLN A 207 10.33 -23.65 -0.96
C GLN A 207 10.82 -23.28 0.44
N ALA A 208 10.01 -22.48 1.12
CA ALA A 208 10.23 -22.06 2.49
C ALA A 208 8.98 -22.30 3.34
N ASN A 209 9.18 -22.42 4.65
CA ASN A 209 8.07 -22.36 5.60
C ASN A 209 7.84 -20.90 5.98
N GLY A 210 6.73 -20.34 5.51
CA GLY A 210 6.26 -19.00 5.88
C GLY A 210 5.33 -19.03 7.07
N LEU A 211 5.62 -18.25 8.11
CA LEU A 211 4.65 -17.92 9.15
C LEU A 211 3.93 -16.64 8.75
N VAL A 212 2.67 -16.76 8.35
CA VAL A 212 1.85 -15.63 7.92
C VAL A 212 0.75 -15.36 8.93
N ARG A 213 0.68 -14.13 9.44
CA ARG A 213 -0.43 -13.68 10.28
C ARG A 213 -1.46 -12.97 9.42
N ILE A 214 -2.71 -13.37 9.56
CA ILE A 214 -3.85 -12.67 8.98
C ILE A 214 -4.67 -12.03 10.09
N THR A 215 -5.08 -10.78 9.86
CA THR A 215 -6.06 -10.09 10.69
C THR A 215 -7.33 -9.89 9.89
N LEU A 216 -8.44 -10.41 10.39
CA LEU A 216 -9.76 -10.26 9.78
C LEU A 216 -10.57 -9.26 10.61
N ARG A 217 -11.06 -8.20 9.95
CA ARG A 217 -11.91 -7.18 10.57
C ARG A 217 -12.69 -6.44 9.49
N ALA A 218 -14.02 -6.58 9.51
CA ALA A 218 -14.89 -5.73 8.71
C ALA A 218 -14.96 -4.30 9.29
N ALA A 219 -15.17 -3.32 8.42
CA ALA A 219 -15.24 -1.91 8.83
C ALA A 219 -16.55 -1.54 9.54
N ASP A 220 -17.62 -2.28 9.31
CA ASP A 220 -19.01 -1.89 9.60
C ASP A 220 -19.80 -2.91 10.44
N ARG A 221 -19.30 -4.13 10.61
CA ARG A 221 -19.95 -5.19 11.40
C ARG A 221 -18.97 -6.15 12.06
N SER A 222 -19.47 -6.92 13.03
CA SER A 222 -18.72 -8.05 13.57
C SER A 222 -18.73 -9.21 12.57
N LEU A 223 -17.59 -9.89 12.44
CA LEU A 223 -17.49 -11.13 11.67
C LEU A 223 -17.87 -12.33 12.56
N THR A 224 -18.65 -13.25 12.01
CA THR A 224 -18.98 -14.50 12.69
C THR A 224 -17.80 -15.48 12.61
N HIS A 225 -17.80 -16.50 13.49
CA HIS A 225 -16.80 -17.57 13.45
C HIS A 225 -16.74 -18.27 12.09
N THR A 226 -17.91 -18.62 11.53
CA THR A 226 -18.02 -19.29 10.23
C THR A 226 -17.43 -18.46 9.10
N GLU A 227 -17.69 -17.15 9.08
CA GLU A 227 -17.09 -16.25 8.09
C GLU A 227 -15.56 -16.18 8.24
N CYS A 228 -15.07 -16.04 9.48
CA CYS A 228 -13.63 -16.03 9.73
C CYS A 228 -12.95 -17.34 9.32
N HIS A 229 -13.60 -18.49 9.52
CA HIS A 229 -13.08 -19.79 9.09
C HIS A 229 -13.06 -19.92 7.57
N GLY A 230 -14.14 -19.49 6.89
CA GLY A 230 -14.22 -19.43 5.44
C GLY A 230 -13.11 -18.57 4.83
N LEU A 231 -12.96 -17.32 5.29
CA LEU A 231 -11.91 -16.40 4.84
C LEU A 231 -10.51 -16.97 5.09
N ARG A 232 -10.26 -17.53 6.28
CA ARG A 232 -8.98 -18.14 6.62
C ARG A 232 -8.64 -19.31 5.69
N ASN A 233 -9.61 -20.17 5.39
CA ASN A 233 -9.40 -21.31 4.48
C ASN A 233 -9.18 -20.86 3.03
N ALA A 234 -9.93 -19.87 2.57
CA ALA A 234 -9.72 -19.29 1.24
C ALA A 234 -8.32 -18.69 1.10
N ILE A 235 -7.87 -17.91 2.09
CA ILE A 235 -6.51 -17.38 2.14
C ILE A 235 -5.46 -18.50 2.20
N TYR A 236 -5.67 -19.51 3.05
CA TYR A 236 -4.76 -20.65 3.14
C TYR A 236 -4.61 -21.35 1.78
N LEU A 237 -5.71 -21.63 1.08
CA LEU A 237 -5.69 -22.28 -0.23
C LEU A 237 -5.03 -21.41 -1.31
N ALA A 238 -5.22 -20.09 -1.24
CA ALA A 238 -4.60 -19.16 -2.18
C ALA A 238 -3.08 -19.10 -2.04
N LEU A 239 -2.57 -19.18 -0.81
CA LEU A 239 -1.16 -18.97 -0.49
C LEU A 239 -0.35 -20.27 -0.38
N HIS A 240 -0.93 -21.34 0.17
CA HIS A 240 -0.20 -22.58 0.43
C HIS A 240 0.19 -23.31 -0.86
N ARG A 241 1.47 -23.68 -1.01
CA ARG A 241 2.02 -24.45 -2.14
C ARG A 241 2.43 -25.88 -1.77
N GLY A 242 2.19 -26.27 -0.52
CA GLY A 242 2.56 -27.59 0.00
C GLY A 242 1.53 -28.67 -0.32
N PRO A 243 1.93 -29.95 -0.26
CA PRO A 243 1.06 -31.08 -0.62
C PRO A 243 0.02 -31.43 0.46
N LYS A 244 0.11 -30.86 1.67
CA LYS A 244 -0.78 -31.19 2.79
C LYS A 244 -1.63 -29.99 3.18
N LEU A 245 -2.95 -30.17 3.15
CA LEU A 245 -3.90 -29.12 3.49
C LEU A 245 -4.31 -29.21 4.98
N GLU A 246 -4.33 -28.06 5.64
CA GLU A 246 -4.78 -27.90 7.03
C GLU A 246 -5.99 -26.95 7.06
N LEU A 247 -7.16 -27.46 6.65
CA LEU A 247 -8.43 -26.70 6.65
C LEU A 247 -9.18 -26.88 7.98
N ILE A 248 -9.95 -25.86 8.37
CA ILE A 248 -10.77 -25.87 9.59
C ILE A 248 -12.26 -25.78 9.25
N GLU A 249 -13.12 -26.38 10.08
CA GLU A 249 -14.59 -26.28 9.97
C GLU A 249 -15.13 -25.00 10.62
#